data_AF-M0IKB3-F1
#
_entry.id   AF-M0IKB3-F1
#
_cell.length_a   1.000
_cell.length_b   1.000
_cell.length_c   1.000
_cell.angle_alpha   90.00
_cell.angle_beta   90.00
_cell.angle_gamma   90.00
#
_symmetry.space_group_name_H-M   'P 1'
#
loop_
_entity.id
_entity.type
_entity.pdbx_description
1 polymer ?
#
loop_
_entity_poly.entity_id
_entity_poly.type
_entity_poly.pdbx_seq_one_letter_code
_entity_poly.pdbx_strand_id
1 'polypeptide(L)'
;MRYENKQLTAKQQTILYKKRDNPGWSNTRIANAVGCSDSHVSETLRNYDPEKLNDDGTIPVPVEPDKESAGGRLKWVIISLCAQGWGLLYAFGGPSTEAVTADQALLVFGIAWLIAPVVIFADAQLQHKEYASYRPNRIVWPTIAFCVPTLGTLYYVVKRA
;
A
#
# COMPACT_ATOMS: atom_id res chain seq x y z
N MET A 1 12.67 3.91 -22.64
CA MET A 1 11.96 2.89 -21.83
C MET A 1 12.71 1.58 -21.98
N ARG A 2 13.07 0.93 -20.87
CA ARG A 2 13.75 -0.38 -20.90
C ARG A 2 12.67 -1.47 -21.01
N TYR A 3 12.90 -2.45 -21.88
CA TYR A 3 12.04 -3.62 -22.00
C TYR A 3 12.81 -4.83 -21.50
N GLU A 4 12.12 -5.73 -20.82
CA GLU A 4 12.66 -7.01 -20.37
C GLU A 4 11.80 -8.14 -20.94
N ASN A 5 12.47 -9.21 -21.35
CA ASN A 5 11.81 -10.42 -21.83
C ASN A 5 11.29 -11.19 -20.63
N LYS A 6 9.99 -11.08 -20.37
CA LYS A 6 9.34 -11.83 -19.30
C LYS A 6 8.97 -13.22 -19.81
N GLN A 7 9.43 -14.26 -19.12
CA GLN A 7 9.00 -15.63 -19.39
C GLN A 7 7.57 -15.83 -18.86
N LEU A 8 6.66 -16.21 -19.76
CA LEU A 8 5.29 -16.51 -19.41
C LEU A 8 5.13 -17.94 -18.90
N THR A 9 4.05 -18.20 -18.14
CA THR A 9 3.71 -19.58 -17.77
C THR A 9 3.28 -20.37 -19.01
N ALA A 10 3.50 -21.69 -19.00
CA ALA A 10 3.13 -22.56 -20.11
C ALA A 10 1.65 -22.41 -20.53
N LYS A 11 0.73 -22.18 -19.58
CA LYS A 11 -0.69 -21.92 -19.87
C LYS A 11 -0.91 -20.60 -20.60
N GLN A 12 -0.29 -19.52 -20.13
CA GLN A 12 -0.37 -18.20 -20.78
C GLN A 12 0.21 -18.24 -22.19
N GLN A 13 1.36 -18.89 -22.37
CA GLN A 13 1.95 -19.12 -23.69
C GLN A 13 0.96 -19.87 -24.60
N THR A 14 0.35 -20.95 -24.11
CA THR A 14 -0.62 -21.73 -24.88
C THR A 14 -1.85 -20.91 -25.27
N ILE A 15 -2.37 -20.06 -24.38
CA ILE A 15 -3.49 -19.15 -24.67
C ILE A 15 -3.12 -18.20 -25.81
N LEU A 16 -1.94 -17.60 -25.75
CA LEU A 16 -1.47 -16.66 -26.76
C LEU A 16 -1.19 -17.34 -28.10
N TYR A 17 -0.56 -18.52 -28.10
CA TYR A 17 -0.40 -19.32 -29.32
C TYR A 17 -1.75 -19.66 -29.95
N LYS A 18 -2.71 -20.17 -29.17
CA LYS A 18 -4.05 -20.49 -29.68
C LYS A 18 -4.77 -19.26 -30.25
N LYS A 19 -4.64 -18.09 -29.61
CA LYS A 19 -5.25 -16.84 -30.10
C LYS A 19 -4.56 -16.32 -31.36
N ARG A 20 -3.23 -16.41 -31.45
CA ARG A 20 -2.44 -16.03 -32.62
C ARG A 20 -2.78 -16.87 -33.83
N ASP A 21 -2.85 -18.19 -33.65
CA ASP A 21 -3.15 -19.14 -34.72
C ASP A 21 -4.64 -19.13 -35.10
N ASN A 22 -5.52 -18.66 -34.20
CA ASN A 22 -6.97 -18.63 -34.39
C ASN A 22 -7.57 -17.29 -33.91
N PRO A 23 -7.35 -16.17 -34.63
CA PRO A 23 -7.77 -14.85 -34.18
C PRO A 23 -9.29 -14.73 -33.98
N GLY A 24 -10.09 -15.49 -34.74
CA GLY A 24 -11.54 -15.53 -34.63
C GLY A 24 -12.11 -16.38 -33.49
N TRP A 25 -11.27 -17.08 -32.71
CA TRP A 25 -11.79 -17.88 -31.59
C TRP A 25 -12.27 -16.98 -30.44
N SER A 26 -13.42 -17.34 -29.88
CA SER A 26 -13.93 -16.76 -28.63
C SER A 26 -13.07 -17.20 -27.44
N ASN A 27 -13.06 -16.38 -26.40
CA ASN A 27 -12.33 -16.67 -25.17
C ASN A 27 -12.73 -18.03 -24.58
N THR A 28 -14.01 -18.36 -24.66
CA THR A 28 -14.55 -19.63 -24.14
C THR A 28 -14.04 -20.83 -24.93
N ARG A 29 -13.91 -20.69 -26.25
CA ARG A 29 -13.36 -21.75 -27.10
C ARG A 29 -11.88 -21.98 -26.81
N ILE A 30 -11.12 -20.92 -26.57
CA ILE A 30 -9.70 -20.99 -26.16
C ILE A 30 -9.59 -21.61 -24.77
N ALA A 31 -10.44 -21.18 -23.83
CA ALA A 31 -10.48 -21.68 -22.45
C ALA A 31 -10.71 -23.20 -22.42
N ASN A 32 -11.67 -23.69 -23.20
CA ASN A 32 -11.96 -25.12 -23.36
C ASN A 32 -10.78 -25.88 -23.98
N ALA A 33 -10.12 -25.30 -25.00
CA ALA A 33 -8.97 -25.93 -25.66
C ALA A 33 -7.73 -26.00 -24.78
N VAL A 34 -7.53 -25.04 -23.87
CA VAL A 34 -6.38 -24.96 -22.96
C VAL A 34 -6.66 -25.64 -21.61
N GLY A 35 -7.92 -25.88 -21.26
CA GLY A 35 -8.31 -26.39 -19.94
C GLY A 35 -8.16 -25.34 -18.84
N CYS A 36 -8.59 -24.11 -19.09
CA CYS A 36 -8.61 -23.01 -18.13
C CYS A 36 -9.96 -22.28 -18.14
N SER A 37 -10.15 -21.31 -17.24
CA SER A 37 -11.38 -20.50 -17.21
C SER A 37 -11.36 -19.39 -18.26
N ASP A 38 -12.55 -18.99 -18.72
CA ASP A 38 -12.71 -17.85 -19.64
C ASP A 38 -12.12 -16.55 -19.06
N SER A 39 -12.28 -16.35 -17.74
CA SER A 39 -11.67 -15.23 -17.01
C SER A 39 -10.15 -15.22 -17.12
N HIS A 40 -9.50 -16.39 -17.06
CA HIS A 40 -8.04 -16.50 -17.16
C HIS A 40 -7.55 -16.18 -18.58
N VAL A 41 -8.31 -16.59 -19.60
CA VAL A 41 -8.05 -16.21 -21.00
C VAL A 41 -8.20 -14.72 -21.19
N SER A 42 -9.31 -14.14 -20.73
CA SER A 42 -9.56 -12.70 -20.86
C SER A 42 -8.50 -11.88 -20.15
N GLU A 43 -8.07 -12.28 -18.95
CA GLU A 43 -6.99 -11.61 -18.21
C GLU A 43 -5.66 -11.70 -18.97
N THR A 44 -5.33 -12.88 -19.50
CA THR A 44 -4.08 -13.09 -20.27
C THR A 44 -4.07 -12.22 -21.53
N LEU A 45 -5.15 -12.21 -22.32
CA LEU A 45 -5.26 -11.43 -23.55
C LEU A 45 -5.36 -9.93 -23.32
N ARG A 46 -5.78 -9.49 -22.12
CA ARG A 46 -5.78 -8.08 -21.74
C ARG A 46 -4.37 -7.60 -21.40
N ASN A 47 -3.57 -8.44 -20.76
CA ASN A 47 -2.25 -8.08 -20.25
C ASN A 47 -1.13 -8.32 -21.28
N TYR A 48 -1.35 -9.23 -22.23
CA TYR A 48 -0.34 -9.68 -23.17
C TYR A 48 -0.87 -9.72 -24.60
N ASP A 49 -0.06 -9.19 -25.51
CA ASP A 49 -0.36 -9.16 -26.94
C ASP A 49 0.14 -10.45 -27.61
N PRO A 50 -0.74 -11.25 -28.24
CA PRO A 50 -0.35 -12.48 -28.93
C PRO A 50 0.69 -12.27 -30.04
N GLU A 51 0.71 -11.09 -30.67
CA GLU A 51 1.67 -10.79 -31.75
C GLU A 51 3.08 -10.53 -31.23
N LYS A 52 3.21 -10.18 -29.95
CA LYS A 52 4.50 -9.90 -29.29
C LYS A 52 5.08 -11.12 -28.59
N LEU A 53 4.46 -12.29 -28.73
CA LEU A 53 4.99 -13.54 -28.22
C LEU A 53 6.12 -14.04 -29.12
N ASN A 54 7.33 -14.04 -28.57
CA ASN A 54 8.50 -14.63 -29.20
C ASN A 54 8.37 -16.16 -29.20
N ASP A 55 9.05 -16.83 -30.13
CA ASP A 55 9.03 -18.29 -30.25
C ASP A 55 9.67 -19.01 -29.06
N ASP A 56 10.47 -18.30 -28.25
CA ASP A 56 11.02 -18.77 -26.98
C ASP A 56 10.02 -18.69 -25.82
N GLY A 57 8.81 -18.20 -26.08
CA GLY A 57 7.74 -18.05 -25.08
C GLY A 57 7.90 -16.84 -24.15
N THR A 58 8.73 -15.87 -24.53
CA THR A 58 8.88 -14.59 -23.81
C THR A 58 8.09 -13.47 -24.49
N ILE A 59 7.76 -12.43 -23.71
CA ILE A 59 7.16 -11.18 -24.22
C ILE A 59 7.97 -9.99 -23.72
N PRO A 60 8.25 -8.99 -24.58
CA PRO A 60 8.85 -7.74 -24.15
C PRO A 60 7.85 -6.94 -23.29
N VAL A 61 8.12 -6.88 -21.99
CA VAL A 61 7.33 -6.09 -21.04
C VAL A 61 8.13 -4.83 -20.69
N PRO A 62 7.52 -3.63 -20.71
CA PRO A 62 8.20 -2.43 -20.24
C PRO A 62 8.54 -2.59 -18.76
N VAL A 63 9.81 -2.42 -18.42
CA VAL A 63 10.30 -2.43 -17.05
C VAL A 63 9.78 -1.15 -16.39
N GLU A 64 8.80 -1.27 -15.50
CA GLU A 64 8.48 -0.16 -14.61
C GLU A 64 9.73 0.15 -13.78
N PRO A 65 10.15 1.42 -13.68
CA PRO A 65 11.27 1.78 -12.81
C PRO A 65 10.95 1.30 -11.40
N ASP A 66 11.93 0.66 -10.75
CA ASP A 66 11.82 0.10 -9.40
C ASP A 66 11.10 1.10 -8.49
N LYS A 67 9.82 0.83 -8.19
CA LYS A 67 9.10 1.58 -7.16
C LYS A 67 9.77 1.20 -5.86
N GLU A 68 10.53 2.13 -5.30
CA GLU A 68 11.18 2.03 -4.00
C GLU A 68 10.19 1.38 -3.03
N SER A 69 10.48 0.12 -2.66
CA SER A 69 9.60 -0.72 -1.84
C SER A 69 9.15 0.06 -0.61
N ALA A 70 7.84 0.08 -0.36
CA ALA A 70 7.19 0.72 0.78
C ALA A 70 7.82 0.35 2.16
N GLY A 71 8.63 -0.71 2.22
CA GLY A 71 9.45 -1.06 3.38
C GLY A 71 10.49 0.01 3.79
N GLY A 72 10.94 0.87 2.87
CA GLY A 72 11.79 2.02 3.20
C GLY A 72 11.02 3.12 3.95
N ARG A 73 9.76 3.35 3.57
CA ARG A 73 8.89 4.40 4.12
C ARG A 73 8.27 4.02 5.47
N LEU A 74 7.93 2.74 5.67
CA LEU A 74 7.44 2.23 6.96
C LEU A 74 8.45 2.49 8.10
N LYS A 75 9.76 2.41 7.83
CA LYS A 75 10.80 2.73 8.82
C LYS A 75 10.68 4.19 9.30
N TRP A 76 10.45 5.12 8.39
CA TRP A 76 10.30 6.55 8.73
C TRP A 76 8.99 6.83 9.49
N VAL A 77 7.91 6.13 9.16
CA VAL A 77 6.64 6.21 9.92
C VAL A 77 6.81 5.68 11.34
N ILE A 78 7.47 4.54 11.52
CA ILE A 78 7.76 3.98 12.85
C ILE A 78 8.67 4.92 13.65
N ILE A 79 9.72 5.47 13.04
CA ILE A 79 10.60 6.45 13.68
C ILE A 79 9.81 7.70 14.10
N SER A 80 8.90 8.19 13.26
CA SER A 80 8.05 9.33 13.57
C SER A 80 7.11 9.06 14.74
N LEU A 81 6.46 7.89 14.78
CA LEU A 81 5.59 7.46 15.88
C LEU A 81 6.36 7.29 17.19
N CYS A 82 7.56 6.73 17.15
CA CYS A 82 8.43 6.62 18.32
C CYS A 82 8.88 8.00 18.82
N ALA A 83 9.20 8.94 17.93
CA ALA A 83 9.55 10.30 18.30
C ALA A 83 8.37 11.05 18.92
N GLN A 84 7.16 10.87 18.38
CA GLN A 84 5.92 11.43 18.95
C GLN A 84 5.60 10.81 20.31
N GLY A 85 5.74 9.49 20.46
CA GLY A 85 5.57 8.79 21.75
C GLY A 85 6.59 9.24 22.81
N TRP A 86 7.84 9.45 22.40
CA TRP A 86 8.89 9.98 23.28
C TRP A 86 8.63 11.44 23.68
N GLY A 87 8.21 12.28 22.72
CA GLY A 87 7.81 13.66 22.98
C GLY A 87 6.60 13.76 23.91
N LEU A 88 5.64 12.85 23.77
CA LEU A 88 4.51 12.70 24.69
C LEU A 88 4.97 12.30 26.10
N LEU A 89 5.84 11.29 26.23
CA LEU A 89 6.40 10.88 27.53
C LEU A 89 7.14 12.03 28.21
N TYR A 90 7.89 12.84 27.46
CA TYR A 90 8.55 14.04 27.97
C TYR A 90 7.53 15.12 28.38
N ALA A 91 6.51 15.38 27.58
CA ALA A 91 5.48 16.38 27.86
C ALA A 91 4.59 16.02 29.06
N PHE A 92 4.34 14.73 29.30
CA PHE A 92 3.45 14.24 30.36
C PHE A 92 4.18 13.79 31.63
N GLY A 93 5.50 13.98 31.69
CA GLY A 93 6.33 13.58 32.83
C GLY A 93 6.56 12.08 32.82
N GLY A 94 7.72 11.66 32.32
CA GLY A 94 8.25 10.34 32.59
C GLY A 94 8.52 10.17 34.10
N PRO A 95 8.85 8.96 34.56
CA PRO A 95 9.03 8.66 35.98
C PRO A 95 10.13 9.47 36.70
N SER A 96 10.87 10.33 35.98
CA SER A 96 12.04 11.05 36.45
C SER A 96 12.12 12.54 36.05
N THR A 97 11.10 13.14 35.43
CA THR A 97 11.12 14.58 35.07
C THR A 97 9.90 15.33 35.58
N GLU A 98 10.12 16.53 36.13
CA GLU A 98 9.06 17.43 36.59
C GLU A 98 8.09 17.74 35.44
N ALA A 99 6.78 17.64 35.73
CA ALA A 99 5.73 17.77 34.75
C ALA A 99 5.79 19.14 34.05
N VAL A 100 5.77 19.13 32.73
CA VAL A 100 5.68 20.33 31.89
C VAL A 100 4.44 21.15 32.29
N THR A 101 4.56 22.48 32.30
CA THR A 101 3.43 23.38 32.64
C THR A 101 2.25 23.12 31.72
N ALA A 102 1.02 23.28 32.26
CA ALA A 102 -0.22 22.92 31.56
C ALA A 102 -0.30 23.54 30.15
N ASP A 103 0.16 24.78 30.00
CA ASP A 103 0.14 25.54 28.74
C ASP A 103 1.05 24.95 27.67
N GLN A 104 2.22 24.44 28.06
CA GLN A 104 3.17 23.82 27.14
C GLN A 104 2.70 22.43 26.69
N ALA A 105 2.08 21.66 27.60
CA ALA A 105 1.44 20.40 27.23
C ALA A 105 0.30 20.62 26.23
N LEU A 106 -0.54 21.64 26.43
CA LEU A 106 -1.67 21.95 25.55
C LEU A 106 -1.21 22.39 24.15
N LEU A 107 -0.15 23.19 24.06
CA LEU A 107 0.45 23.58 22.77
C LEU A 107 1.06 22.39 22.02
N VAL A 108 1.89 21.59 22.68
CA VAL A 108 2.53 20.42 22.04
C VAL A 108 1.48 19.39 21.61
N PHE A 109 0.48 19.14 22.47
CA PHE A 109 -0.60 18.21 22.15
C PHE A 109 -1.50 18.73 21.03
N GLY A 110 -1.89 20.01 21.07
CA GLY A 110 -2.72 20.62 20.04
C GLY A 110 -2.06 20.61 18.67
N ILE A 111 -0.76 20.89 18.61
CA ILE A 111 0.02 20.83 17.36
C ILE A 111 0.14 19.39 16.86
N ALA A 112 0.48 18.43 17.73
CA ALA A 112 0.53 17.01 17.37
C ALA A 112 -0.82 16.48 16.87
N TRP A 113 -1.91 16.92 17.49
CA TRP A 113 -3.28 16.55 17.15
C TRP A 113 -3.74 17.07 15.79
N LEU A 114 -3.24 18.24 15.37
CA LEU A 114 -3.54 18.79 14.04
C LEU A 114 -2.67 18.17 12.94
N ILE A 115 -1.40 17.88 13.23
CA ILE A 115 -0.44 17.40 12.23
C ILE A 115 -0.63 15.90 11.96
N ALA A 116 -0.85 15.09 13.00
CA ALA A 116 -0.91 13.63 12.86
C ALA A 116 -2.02 13.13 11.90
N PRO A 117 -3.27 13.65 11.95
CA PRO A 117 -4.31 13.24 11.03
C PRO A 117 -3.97 13.60 9.58
N VAL A 118 -3.39 14.77 9.33
CA VAL A 118 -3.02 15.23 7.98
C VAL A 118 -1.94 14.34 7.37
N VAL A 119 -0.90 14.01 8.14
CA VAL A 119 0.19 13.14 7.69
C VAL A 119 -0.31 11.72 7.43
N ILE A 120 -1.14 11.17 8.33
CA ILE A 120 -1.69 9.82 8.18
C ILE A 120 -2.67 9.75 7.00
N PHE A 121 -3.46 10.79 6.76
CA PHE A 121 -4.36 10.85 5.61
C PHE A 121 -3.58 10.97 4.29
N ALA A 122 -2.49 11.76 4.27
CA ALA A 122 -1.61 11.85 3.11
C ALA A 122 -0.92 10.50 2.80
N ASP A 123 -0.43 9.81 3.82
CA ASP A 123 0.18 8.48 3.69
C ASP A 123 -0.84 7.44 3.20
N ALA A 124 -2.06 7.43 3.76
CA ALA A 124 -3.14 6.54 3.32
C ALA A 124 -3.58 6.78 1.86
N GLN A 125 -3.60 8.03 1.39
CA GLN A 125 -3.92 8.36 0.00
C GLN A 125 -2.82 7.90 -0.96
N LEU A 126 -1.55 8.00 -0.55
CA LEU A 126 -0.40 7.54 -1.35
C LEU A 126 -0.35 6.01 -1.43
N GLN A 127 -0.57 5.29 -0.32
CA GLN A 127 -0.62 3.82 -0.30
C GLN A 127 -1.71 3.24 -1.21
N HIS A 128 -2.84 3.93 -1.35
CA HIS A 128 -3.93 3.52 -2.23
C HIS A 128 -3.55 3.51 -3.72
N LYS A 129 -2.59 4.35 -4.14
CA LYS A 129 -2.11 4.37 -5.53
C LYS A 129 -1.16 3.21 -5.84
N GLU A 130 -0.49 2.65 -4.84
CA GLU A 130 0.54 1.63 -5.01
C GLU A 130 0.04 0.20 -4.77
N TYR A 131 -0.89 -0.04 -3.83
CA TYR A 131 -1.32 -1.39 -3.42
C TYR A 131 -2.85 -1.55 -3.42
N ALA A 132 -3.45 -1.70 -4.60
CA ALA A 132 -4.88 -1.97 -4.73
C ALA A 132 -5.32 -3.37 -4.25
N SER A 133 -4.39 -4.28 -3.92
CA SER A 133 -4.69 -5.69 -3.65
C SER A 133 -4.80 -6.08 -2.17
N TYR A 134 -4.32 -5.26 -1.23
CA TYR A 134 -4.47 -5.50 0.21
C TYR A 134 -5.10 -4.24 0.81
N ARG A 135 -6.41 -4.30 1.09
CA ARG A 135 -7.16 -3.14 1.62
C ARG A 135 -7.21 -3.24 3.16
N PRO A 136 -6.26 -2.68 3.93
CA PRO A 136 -6.57 -2.35 5.31
C PRO A 136 -7.72 -1.34 5.32
N ASN A 137 -8.66 -1.52 6.26
CA ASN A 137 -9.91 -0.76 6.29
C ASN A 137 -9.59 0.75 6.36
N ARG A 138 -10.07 1.52 5.37
CA ARG A 138 -9.73 2.96 5.16
C ARG A 138 -9.94 3.86 6.38
N ILE A 139 -10.72 3.40 7.36
CA ILE A 139 -11.14 4.14 8.54
C ILE A 139 -10.23 3.85 9.75
N VAL A 140 -9.53 2.71 9.79
CA VAL A 140 -8.82 2.26 11.00
C VAL A 140 -7.68 3.21 11.37
N TRP A 141 -6.86 3.64 10.40
CA TRP A 141 -5.72 4.51 10.68
C TRP A 141 -6.13 5.94 11.10
N PRO A 142 -7.07 6.62 10.42
CA PRO A 142 -7.62 7.88 10.89
C PRO A 142 -8.26 7.77 12.28
N THR A 143 -9.00 6.70 12.56
CA THR A 143 -9.63 6.49 13.87
C THR A 143 -8.60 6.31 14.97
N ILE A 144 -7.56 5.48 14.76
CA ILE A 144 -6.49 5.29 15.75
C ILE A 144 -5.74 6.60 16.01
N ALA A 145 -5.43 7.35 14.96
CA ALA A 145 -4.75 8.66 15.05
C ALA A 145 -5.54 9.67 15.89
N PHE A 146 -6.87 9.61 15.82
CA PHE A 146 -7.75 10.50 16.57
C PHE A 146 -7.96 10.04 18.01
N CYS A 147 -8.16 8.73 18.21
CA CYS A 147 -8.51 8.14 19.51
C CYS A 147 -7.35 8.16 20.51
N VAL A 148 -6.13 7.83 20.07
CA VAL A 148 -4.95 7.71 20.96
C VAL A 148 -4.66 9.02 21.69
N PRO A 149 -4.63 10.19 21.01
CA PRO A 149 -4.44 11.45 21.69
C PRO A 149 -5.60 11.80 22.63
N THR A 150 -6.87 11.63 22.22
CA THR A 150 -8.02 11.93 23.10
C THR A 150 -7.99 11.13 24.39
N LEU A 151 -7.66 9.84 24.32
CA LEU A 151 -7.53 8.99 25.51
C LEU A 151 -6.35 9.45 26.38
N GLY A 152 -5.24 9.86 25.78
CA GLY A 152 -4.10 10.44 26.49
C GLY A 152 -4.44 11.74 27.24
N THR A 153 -5.20 12.64 26.61
CA THR A 153 -5.66 13.88 27.26
C THR A 153 -6.63 13.60 28.39
N LEU A 154 -7.58 12.68 28.17
CA LEU A 154 -8.56 12.31 29.19
C LEU A 154 -7.87 11.70 30.43
N TYR A 155 -6.91 10.80 30.21
CA TYR A 155 -6.10 10.21 31.28
C TYR A 155 -5.31 11.28 32.05
N TYR A 156 -4.71 12.24 31.35
CA TYR A 156 -3.99 13.34 32.00
C TYR A 156 -4.89 14.20 32.89
N VAL A 157 -6.09 14.56 32.40
CA VAL A 157 -7.07 15.35 33.16
C VAL A 157 -7.53 14.58 34.39
N VAL A 158 -7.85 13.28 34.27
CA VAL A 158 -8.25 12.43 35.40
C VAL A 158 -7.13 12.27 36.43
N LYS A 159 -5.87 12.17 36.00
CA LYS A 159 -4.73 12.05 36.92
C LYS A 159 -4.43 13.36 37.67
N ARG A 160 -4.81 14.52 37.12
CA ARG A 160 -4.56 15.85 37.71
C ARG A 160 -5.73 16.40 38.52
N ALA A 161 -6.93 15.86 38.36
CA ALA A 161 -8.12 16.18 39.16
C ALA A 161 -8.11 15.40 40.48
#